data_AF-A0A7C5J6E4-F1
#
_entry.id   AF-A0A7C5J6E4-F1
#
_cell.length_a   1.000
_cell.length_b   1.000
_cell.length_c   1.000
_cell.angle_alpha   90.00
_cell.angle_beta   90.00
_cell.angle_gamma   90.00
#
_symmetry.space_group_name_H-M   'P 1'
#
loop_
_entity.id
_entity.type
_entity.pdbx_description
1 polymer ?
#
loop_
_entity_poly.entity_id
_entity_poly.type
_entity_poly.pdbx_seq_one_letter_code
_entity_poly.pdbx_strand_id
1 'polypeptide(L)'
;ALMHDAQTVRERFREEELLEWNVRILLQVCNAIHFAHSRGIIHRDLKPENVMVGEFGEVYVVDWGIALSLRDDRSGRMPLARNATDMAGTPVYMAPEMLGGRTSRLCEQTDVYLLGALLYEIVVGHPPHRGETLMELVLEIIDSNPEIPSGVPPELRAVIRHAMDADPAGRFETADQFRIALQGFLQHRDAIALASKAEQQLEKLERMLAAEMDEAGDRDRVYPLFGEARFGFRHALEVWPGCEAAREGLDRALTQMIEFELNGGEPEAARALLSEVSKPPEALTETVEAARAKRREENRSLRALRDDADPSVGRRTRVFLAIIIGTLWCVSPLGEYIWLSYGNAPSHAAATILLGSVFAALLGLGFWARDSLRRTKINRFLVTVVSLAMGSGVFAHGLGWLAGNADVLVTARDQFLTWAVLAAACAMVVDRRLMLPAAGYAGGYALLMFFPTALLPVLVLCNAIMMGTMVRLWFQRGDLEAFNQRTKERRRSRRTWIREEVLGVKRGPAPSEESGDSVVDPGS
;
A
#
# COMPACT_ATOMS: atom_id res chain seq x y z
N ALA A 1 -1.18 18.26 -53.09
CA ALA A 1 -1.66 18.82 -51.82
C ALA A 1 -0.78 18.31 -50.67
N LEU A 2 -0.61 19.08 -49.58
CA LEU A 2 0.16 18.65 -48.39
C LEU A 2 -0.30 17.29 -47.85
N MET A 3 -1.59 16.98 -48.04
CA MET A 3 -2.23 15.70 -47.69
C MET A 3 -1.46 14.45 -48.16
N HIS A 4 -0.77 14.51 -49.29
CA HIS A 4 -0.05 13.37 -49.89
C HIS A 4 1.48 13.50 -49.80
N ASP A 5 1.99 14.54 -49.15
CA ASP A 5 3.42 14.88 -49.11
C ASP A 5 4.00 14.70 -47.70
N ALA A 6 4.31 13.44 -47.36
CA ALA A 6 4.88 13.08 -46.06
C ALA A 6 6.20 13.80 -45.77
N GLN A 7 7.01 14.06 -46.81
CA GLN A 7 8.32 14.68 -46.64
C GLN A 7 8.15 16.14 -46.19
N THR A 8 7.34 16.92 -46.90
CA THR A 8 7.08 18.31 -46.53
C THR A 8 6.43 18.40 -45.16
N VAL A 9 5.50 17.50 -44.82
CA VAL A 9 4.88 17.47 -43.49
C VAL A 9 5.90 17.23 -42.39
N ARG A 10 6.82 16.27 -42.58
CA ARG A 10 7.89 15.97 -41.62
C ARG A 10 8.87 17.14 -41.46
N GLU A 11 9.32 17.71 -42.57
CA GLU A 11 10.30 18.81 -42.55
C GLU A 11 9.72 20.09 -41.92
N ARG A 12 8.47 20.43 -42.26
CA ARG A 12 7.83 21.68 -41.84
C ARG A 12 7.18 21.59 -40.47
N PHE A 13 6.47 20.49 -40.18
CA PHE A 13 5.66 20.36 -38.96
C PHE A 13 6.26 19.38 -37.93
N ARG A 14 7.35 18.68 -38.26
CA ARG A 14 8.00 17.67 -37.39
C ARG A 14 7.08 16.52 -36.99
N GLU A 15 6.14 16.19 -37.87
CA GLU A 15 5.20 15.09 -37.70
C GLU A 15 5.66 13.90 -38.56
N GLU A 16 5.88 12.75 -37.92
CA GLU A 16 6.41 11.55 -38.59
C GLU A 16 5.32 10.74 -39.30
N GLU A 17 4.08 10.81 -38.79
CA GLU A 17 2.97 9.98 -39.22
C GLU A 17 1.91 10.80 -39.98
N LEU A 18 2.01 10.75 -41.31
CA LEU A 18 1.16 11.54 -42.21
C LEU A 18 -0.34 11.30 -42.00
N LEU A 19 -0.76 10.06 -41.74
CA LEU A 19 -2.18 9.74 -41.53
C LEU A 19 -2.74 10.45 -40.29
N GLU A 20 -2.02 10.38 -39.17
CA GLU A 20 -2.45 11.04 -37.93
C GLU A 20 -2.52 12.55 -38.13
N TRP A 21 -1.51 13.14 -38.76
CA TRP A 21 -1.50 14.56 -39.09
C TRP A 21 -2.72 14.94 -39.95
N ASN A 22 -2.99 14.20 -41.04
CA ASN A 22 -4.13 14.43 -41.91
C ASN A 22 -5.47 14.36 -41.16
N VAL A 23 -5.65 13.35 -40.30
CA VAL A 23 -6.87 13.22 -39.49
C VAL A 23 -6.99 14.39 -38.51
N ARG A 24 -5.90 14.83 -37.86
CA ARG A 24 -5.91 16.02 -36.98
C ARG A 24 -6.29 17.30 -37.73
N ILE A 25 -5.81 17.48 -38.96
CA ILE A 25 -6.24 18.59 -39.83
C ILE A 25 -7.74 18.47 -40.14
N LEU A 26 -8.22 17.29 -40.50
CA LEU A 26 -9.63 17.04 -40.79
C LEU A 26 -10.53 17.33 -39.57
N LEU A 27 -10.08 17.03 -38.35
CA LEU A 27 -10.81 17.42 -37.13
C LEU A 27 -11.02 18.95 -37.03
N GLN A 28 -10.04 19.75 -37.44
CA GLN A 28 -10.16 21.21 -37.47
C GLN A 28 -11.11 21.69 -38.59
N VAL A 29 -11.08 21.04 -39.75
CA VAL A 29 -12.06 21.28 -40.83
C VAL A 29 -13.48 20.99 -40.32
N CYS A 30 -13.68 19.90 -39.58
CA CYS A 30 -14.98 19.58 -38.98
C CYS A 30 -15.44 20.66 -38.00
N ASN A 31 -14.54 21.22 -37.18
CA ASN A 31 -14.87 22.34 -36.29
C ASN A 31 -15.35 23.58 -37.07
N ALA A 32 -14.64 23.94 -38.14
CA ALA A 32 -15.00 25.09 -38.97
C ALA A 32 -16.37 24.90 -39.64
N ILE A 33 -16.64 23.69 -40.15
CA ILE A 33 -17.90 23.35 -40.80
C ILE A 33 -19.05 23.26 -39.80
N HIS A 34 -18.83 22.66 -38.63
CA HIS A 34 -19.82 22.65 -37.56
C HIS A 34 -20.18 24.07 -37.11
N PHE A 35 -19.19 24.97 -37.04
CA PHE A 35 -19.46 26.39 -36.75
C PHE A 35 -20.33 27.04 -37.84
N ALA A 36 -20.05 26.80 -39.13
CA ALA A 36 -20.88 27.31 -40.22
C ALA A 36 -22.31 26.75 -40.18
N HIS A 37 -22.46 25.45 -39.92
CA HIS A 37 -23.74 24.77 -39.71
C HIS A 37 -24.54 25.40 -38.56
N SER A 38 -23.89 25.76 -37.45
CA SER A 38 -24.55 26.46 -36.34
C SER A 38 -25.18 27.82 -36.74
N ARG A 39 -24.64 28.45 -37.79
CA ARG A 39 -25.16 29.68 -38.41
C ARG A 39 -26.16 29.40 -39.54
N GLY A 40 -26.44 28.13 -39.83
CA GLY A 40 -27.33 27.70 -40.90
C GLY A 40 -26.71 27.85 -42.29
N ILE A 41 -25.38 27.77 -42.42
CA ILE A 41 -24.65 27.92 -43.69
C ILE A 41 -24.01 26.58 -44.04
N ILE A 42 -24.22 26.10 -45.27
CA ILE A 42 -23.55 24.90 -45.81
C ILE A 42 -22.53 25.30 -46.89
N HIS A 43 -21.38 24.62 -46.93
CA HIS A 43 -20.23 24.97 -47.76
C HIS A 43 -20.36 24.48 -49.21
N ARG A 44 -20.72 23.21 -49.40
CA ARG A 44 -20.92 22.51 -50.69
C ARG A 44 -19.71 22.32 -51.60
N ASP A 45 -18.55 22.93 -51.35
CA ASP A 45 -17.32 22.66 -52.13
C ASP A 45 -16.13 22.25 -51.24
N LEU A 46 -16.32 21.34 -50.30
CA LEU A 46 -15.24 20.82 -49.47
C LEU A 46 -14.34 19.87 -50.29
N LYS A 47 -13.06 20.23 -50.41
CA LYS A 47 -12.01 19.50 -51.12
C LYS A 47 -10.62 19.94 -50.61
N PRO A 48 -9.54 19.19 -50.87
CA PRO A 48 -8.22 19.51 -50.34
C PRO A 48 -7.72 20.92 -50.73
N GLU A 49 -8.06 21.42 -51.92
CA GLU A 49 -7.67 22.76 -52.40
C GLU A 49 -8.32 23.88 -51.58
N ASN A 50 -9.45 23.60 -50.93
CA ASN A 50 -10.22 24.55 -50.12
C ASN A 50 -9.87 24.45 -48.62
N VAL A 51 -8.82 23.69 -48.27
CA VAL A 51 -8.28 23.59 -46.91
C VAL A 51 -6.84 24.11 -46.92
N MET A 52 -6.64 25.28 -46.32
CA MET A 52 -5.31 25.89 -46.18
C MET A 52 -4.73 25.58 -44.80
N VAL A 53 -3.44 25.20 -44.78
CA VAL A 53 -2.68 25.00 -43.54
C VAL A 53 -1.59 26.07 -43.45
N GLY A 54 -1.67 26.90 -42.41
CA GLY A 54 -0.70 27.96 -42.13
C GLY A 54 0.64 27.42 -41.61
N GLU A 55 1.61 28.31 -41.42
CA GLU A 55 2.96 27.95 -40.95
C GLU A 55 2.99 27.33 -39.56
N PHE A 56 2.02 27.67 -38.71
CA PHE A 56 1.93 27.17 -37.35
C PHE A 56 0.88 26.06 -37.17
N GLY A 57 0.41 25.45 -38.27
CA GLY A 57 -0.56 24.35 -38.24
C GLY A 57 -2.03 24.80 -38.12
N GLU A 58 -2.29 26.09 -38.23
CA GLU A 58 -3.63 26.67 -38.26
C GLU A 58 -4.36 26.32 -39.57
N VAL A 59 -5.61 25.86 -39.43
CA VAL A 59 -6.41 25.32 -40.54
C VAL A 59 -7.51 26.30 -40.91
N TYR A 60 -7.56 26.68 -42.18
CA TYR A 60 -8.56 27.59 -42.73
C TYR A 60 -9.35 26.89 -43.83
N VAL A 61 -10.69 26.90 -43.70
CA VAL A 61 -11.59 26.48 -44.78
C VAL A 61 -11.94 27.70 -45.61
N VAL A 62 -11.63 27.63 -46.90
CA VAL A 62 -11.76 28.74 -47.85
C VAL A 62 -12.72 28.40 -48.99
N ASP A 63 -13.01 29.39 -49.83
CA ASP A 63 -13.88 29.28 -51.01
C ASP A 63 -15.35 28.95 -50.72
N TRP A 64 -16.01 29.87 -50.00
CA TRP A 64 -17.45 29.83 -49.72
C TRP A 64 -18.31 30.31 -50.92
N GLY A 65 -17.76 30.29 -52.15
CA GLY A 65 -18.37 30.91 -53.33
C GLY A 65 -19.70 30.29 -53.76
N ILE A 66 -19.95 29.04 -53.38
CA ILE A 66 -21.21 28.31 -53.67
C ILE A 66 -22.00 27.93 -52.41
N ALA A 67 -21.63 28.54 -51.27
CA ALA A 67 -22.28 28.31 -50.00
C ALA A 67 -23.76 28.75 -50.03
N LEU A 68 -24.60 28.02 -49.29
CA LEU A 68 -26.03 28.29 -49.21
C LEU A 68 -26.46 28.48 -47.76
N SER A 69 -27.47 29.32 -47.56
CA SER A 69 -28.15 29.44 -46.28
C SER A 69 -29.35 28.50 -46.19
N LEU A 70 -29.42 27.72 -45.12
CA LEU A 70 -30.57 26.92 -44.71
C LEU A 70 -31.68 27.80 -44.09
N ARG A 71 -31.32 29.00 -43.61
CA ARG A 71 -32.23 29.95 -42.95
C ARG A 71 -32.45 31.19 -43.79
N ASP A 72 -33.69 31.67 -43.80
CA ASP A 72 -34.02 32.93 -44.46
C ASP A 72 -33.86 34.09 -43.47
N ASP A 73 -32.73 34.79 -43.55
CA ASP A 73 -32.44 35.96 -42.74
C ASP A 73 -33.05 37.26 -43.31
N ARG A 74 -33.76 37.16 -44.45
CA ARG A 74 -34.34 38.28 -45.22
C ARG A 74 -33.34 39.37 -45.64
N SER A 75 -32.04 39.13 -45.48
CA SER A 75 -31.00 40.09 -45.85
C SER A 75 -30.68 40.06 -47.35
N GLY A 76 -31.03 38.94 -48.02
CA GLY A 76 -30.74 38.71 -49.43
C GLY A 76 -29.25 38.56 -49.75
N ARG A 77 -28.37 38.50 -48.72
CA ARG A 77 -26.92 38.44 -48.89
C ARG A 77 -26.41 37.08 -49.33
N MET A 78 -27.14 36.01 -48.99
CA MET A 78 -26.75 34.63 -49.30
C MET A 78 -27.91 33.88 -49.97
N PRO A 79 -27.64 33.12 -51.04
CA PRO A 79 -28.65 32.28 -51.67
C PRO A 79 -29.16 31.19 -50.73
N LEU A 80 -30.44 30.82 -50.89
CA LEU A 80 -31.11 29.86 -50.02
C LEU A 80 -31.02 28.44 -50.58
N ALA A 81 -30.77 27.47 -49.70
CA ALA A 81 -30.66 26.05 -50.05
C ALA A 81 -31.88 25.51 -50.79
N ARG A 82 -33.09 25.88 -50.34
CA ARG A 82 -34.37 25.49 -50.96
C ARG A 82 -34.57 25.98 -52.40
N ASN A 83 -33.78 26.96 -52.85
CA ASN A 83 -33.88 27.55 -54.19
C ASN A 83 -32.79 27.02 -55.14
N ALA A 84 -31.81 26.25 -54.65
CA ALA A 84 -30.75 25.72 -55.47
C ALA A 84 -31.23 24.47 -56.21
N THR A 85 -31.32 24.56 -57.55
CA THR A 85 -31.74 23.45 -58.41
C THR A 85 -30.63 22.90 -59.30
N ASP A 86 -29.54 23.65 -59.43
CA ASP A 86 -28.44 23.36 -60.34
C ASP A 86 -27.32 22.59 -59.64
N MET A 87 -26.67 21.70 -60.41
CA MET A 87 -25.46 21.02 -59.99
C MET A 87 -24.34 22.05 -59.76
N ALA A 88 -23.78 22.08 -58.56
CA ALA A 88 -22.66 22.97 -58.22
C ALA A 88 -21.75 22.31 -57.19
N GLY A 89 -20.44 22.55 -57.33
CA GLY A 89 -19.37 21.92 -56.55
C GLY A 89 -18.44 21.11 -57.44
N THR A 90 -17.44 20.48 -56.84
CA THR A 90 -16.45 19.67 -57.53
C THR A 90 -16.95 18.23 -57.68
N PRO A 91 -17.26 17.74 -58.90
CA PRO A 91 -17.97 16.48 -59.10
C PRO A 91 -17.32 15.24 -58.43
N VAL A 92 -15.99 15.16 -58.38
CA VAL A 92 -15.28 14.01 -57.81
C VAL A 92 -15.44 13.82 -56.28
N TYR A 93 -16.00 14.81 -55.57
CA TYR A 93 -16.33 14.77 -54.13
C TYR A 93 -17.84 14.89 -53.84
N MET A 94 -18.65 15.01 -54.88
CA MET A 94 -20.01 15.51 -54.76
C MET A 94 -20.95 14.47 -54.13
N ALA A 95 -21.78 14.92 -53.18
CA ALA A 95 -22.85 14.09 -52.63
C ALA A 95 -23.97 13.85 -53.66
N PRO A 96 -24.71 12.71 -53.62
CA PRO A 96 -25.78 12.40 -54.57
C PRO A 96 -26.81 13.52 -54.75
N GLU A 97 -27.23 14.16 -53.66
CA GLU A 97 -28.22 15.24 -53.69
C GLU A 97 -27.71 16.52 -54.38
N MET A 98 -26.40 16.73 -54.48
CA MET A 98 -25.83 17.94 -55.11
C MET A 98 -25.90 17.93 -56.64
N LEU A 99 -26.25 16.79 -57.25
CA LEU A 99 -26.56 16.69 -58.68
C LEU A 99 -27.82 17.51 -59.08
N GLY A 100 -28.61 17.94 -58.10
CA GLY A 100 -29.77 18.81 -58.28
C GLY A 100 -31.08 18.05 -58.50
N GLY A 101 -32.09 18.77 -59.00
CA GLY A 101 -33.44 18.23 -59.23
C GLY A 101 -34.46 18.57 -58.13
N ARG A 102 -35.76 18.52 -58.46
CA ARG A 102 -36.87 19.03 -57.62
C ARG A 102 -37.01 18.36 -56.26
N THR A 103 -36.48 17.14 -56.10
CA THR A 103 -36.55 16.36 -54.86
C THR A 103 -35.27 16.43 -54.04
N SER A 104 -34.20 17.03 -54.58
CA SER A 104 -32.95 17.21 -53.83
C SER A 104 -33.16 18.17 -52.65
N ARG A 105 -32.69 17.76 -51.48
CA ARG A 105 -32.65 18.59 -50.28
C ARG A 105 -31.23 18.68 -49.77
N LEU A 106 -30.60 19.81 -50.06
CA LEU A 106 -29.31 20.17 -49.49
C LEU A 106 -29.49 20.50 -48.00
N CYS A 107 -28.64 19.92 -47.17
CA CYS A 107 -28.67 20.06 -45.71
C CYS A 107 -27.25 19.97 -45.13
N GLU A 108 -27.12 20.05 -43.80
CA GLU A 108 -25.82 19.95 -43.12
C GLU A 108 -25.12 18.61 -43.42
N GLN A 109 -25.90 17.52 -43.54
CA GLN A 109 -25.39 16.20 -43.92
C GLN A 109 -24.82 16.13 -45.35
N THR A 110 -25.11 17.13 -46.19
CA THR A 110 -24.42 17.27 -47.48
C THR A 110 -22.94 17.54 -47.23
N ASP A 111 -22.57 18.50 -46.38
CA ASP A 111 -21.15 18.74 -46.07
C ASP A 111 -20.51 17.57 -45.31
N VAL A 112 -21.28 16.82 -44.51
CA VAL A 112 -20.80 15.59 -43.85
C VAL A 112 -20.34 14.54 -44.88
N TYR A 113 -21.04 14.43 -46.00
CA TYR A 113 -20.61 13.57 -47.11
C TYR A 113 -19.23 13.98 -47.64
N LEU A 114 -19.04 15.29 -47.87
CA LEU A 114 -17.78 15.79 -48.40
C LEU A 114 -16.64 15.67 -47.38
N LEU A 115 -16.92 15.78 -46.07
CA LEU A 115 -15.96 15.44 -45.02
C LEU A 115 -15.57 13.95 -45.08
N GLY A 116 -16.53 13.06 -45.34
CA GLY A 116 -16.29 11.65 -45.62
C GLY A 116 -15.44 11.43 -46.88
N ALA A 117 -15.69 12.18 -47.94
CA ALA A 117 -14.94 12.14 -49.19
C ALA A 117 -13.47 12.61 -49.01
N LEU A 118 -13.24 13.63 -48.19
CA LEU A 118 -11.89 14.04 -47.77
C LEU A 118 -11.19 12.93 -46.98
N LEU A 119 -11.88 12.30 -46.03
CA LEU A 119 -11.34 11.17 -45.28
C LEU A 119 -11.00 9.98 -46.19
N TYR A 120 -11.86 9.70 -47.17
CA TYR A 120 -11.61 8.68 -48.19
C TYR A 120 -10.30 8.97 -48.92
N GLU A 121 -10.11 10.20 -49.43
CA GLU A 121 -8.88 10.54 -50.14
C GLU A 121 -7.64 10.47 -49.24
N ILE A 122 -7.74 10.89 -47.97
CA ILE A 122 -6.65 10.79 -47.00
C ILE A 122 -6.14 9.36 -46.88
N VAL A 123 -7.03 8.36 -46.90
CA VAL A 123 -6.66 6.95 -46.66
C VAL A 123 -6.44 6.14 -47.95
N VAL A 124 -7.03 6.57 -49.08
CA VAL A 124 -6.92 5.86 -50.37
C VAL A 124 -5.92 6.54 -51.32
N GLY A 125 -5.67 7.84 -51.16
CA GLY A 125 -4.75 8.64 -51.98
C GLY A 125 -5.38 9.29 -53.21
N HIS A 126 -6.69 9.16 -53.41
CA HIS A 126 -7.43 9.80 -54.50
C HIS A 126 -8.89 10.07 -54.11
N PRO A 127 -9.62 10.97 -54.80
CA PRO A 127 -11.03 11.23 -54.53
C PRO A 127 -11.92 9.99 -54.76
N PRO A 128 -13.10 9.93 -54.14
CA PRO A 128 -13.97 8.75 -54.15
C PRO A 128 -14.63 8.47 -55.50
N HIS A 129 -15.04 9.50 -56.24
CA HIS A 129 -15.69 9.31 -57.53
C HIS A 129 -14.70 9.50 -58.68
N ARG A 130 -14.73 8.57 -59.63
CA ARG A 130 -13.84 8.55 -60.79
C ARG A 130 -14.64 8.29 -62.07
N GLY A 131 -14.25 8.92 -63.16
CA GLY A 131 -14.87 8.70 -64.46
C GLY A 131 -14.11 9.50 -65.52
N GLU A 132 -14.02 8.96 -66.73
CA GLU A 132 -13.45 9.65 -67.89
C GLU A 132 -14.48 10.62 -68.49
N THR A 133 -15.77 10.34 -68.27
CA THR A 133 -16.88 11.19 -68.70
C THR A 133 -17.72 11.71 -67.54
N LEU A 134 -18.38 12.85 -67.74
CA LEU A 134 -19.31 13.41 -66.74
C LEU A 134 -20.44 12.41 -66.41
N MET A 135 -20.88 11.61 -67.38
CA MET A 135 -21.94 10.62 -67.17
C MET A 135 -21.47 9.46 -66.26
N GLU A 136 -20.26 8.94 -66.48
CA GLU A 136 -19.66 7.94 -65.59
C GLU A 136 -19.55 8.47 -64.17
N LEU A 137 -19.09 9.70 -64.01
CA LEU A 137 -18.95 10.31 -62.70
C LEU A 137 -20.29 10.50 -61.99
N VAL A 138 -21.34 10.88 -62.73
CA VAL A 138 -22.71 10.96 -62.20
C VAL A 138 -23.22 9.60 -61.74
N LEU A 139 -22.93 8.53 -62.48
CA LEU A 139 -23.32 7.16 -62.08
C LEU A 139 -22.62 6.74 -60.79
N GLU A 140 -21.32 7.02 -60.66
CA GLU A 140 -20.54 6.77 -59.42
C GLU A 140 -21.04 7.59 -58.22
N ILE A 141 -21.40 8.86 -58.44
CA ILE A 141 -21.98 9.71 -57.40
C ILE A 141 -23.31 9.15 -56.92
N ILE A 142 -24.18 8.68 -57.84
CA ILE A 142 -25.48 8.10 -57.49
C ILE A 142 -25.32 6.79 -56.72
N ASP A 143 -24.37 5.93 -57.12
CA ASP A 143 -24.10 4.66 -56.44
C ASP A 143 -23.53 4.88 -55.02
N SER A 144 -22.68 5.91 -54.85
CA SER A 144 -22.15 6.35 -53.56
C SER A 144 -21.50 5.24 -52.72
N ASN A 145 -20.89 4.25 -53.37
CA ASN A 145 -20.26 3.12 -52.71
C ASN A 145 -18.80 2.98 -53.16
N PRO A 146 -17.93 3.96 -52.80
CA PRO A 146 -16.55 3.94 -53.25
C PRO A 146 -15.78 2.76 -52.65
N GLU A 147 -14.88 2.16 -53.43
CA GLU A 147 -14.07 1.02 -52.98
C GLU A 147 -13.06 1.46 -51.92
N ILE A 148 -13.06 0.80 -50.75
CA ILE A 148 -12.11 1.08 -49.66
C ILE A 148 -11.20 -0.14 -49.48
N PRO A 149 -9.88 -0.02 -49.71
CA PRO A 149 -8.93 -1.13 -49.57
C PRO A 149 -8.95 -1.78 -48.18
N SER A 150 -8.63 -3.08 -48.13
CA SER A 150 -8.59 -3.85 -46.88
C SER A 150 -7.50 -3.38 -45.91
N GLY A 151 -6.44 -2.71 -46.41
CA GLY A 151 -5.36 -2.14 -45.61
C GLY A 151 -5.73 -0.88 -44.83
N VAL A 152 -6.85 -0.23 -45.16
CA VAL A 152 -7.36 0.92 -44.39
C VAL A 152 -7.88 0.44 -43.03
N PRO A 153 -7.59 1.12 -41.91
CA PRO A 153 -8.11 0.75 -40.59
C PRO A 153 -9.63 0.53 -40.61
N PRO A 154 -10.14 -0.58 -40.02
CA PRO A 154 -11.57 -0.91 -40.04
C PRO A 154 -12.47 0.21 -39.48
N GLU A 155 -11.99 0.92 -38.45
CA GLU A 155 -12.70 2.05 -37.84
C GLU A 155 -12.88 3.20 -38.84
N LEU A 156 -11.82 3.61 -39.54
CA LEU A 156 -11.91 4.65 -40.56
C LEU A 156 -12.79 4.21 -41.73
N ARG A 157 -12.74 2.93 -42.12
CA ARG A 157 -13.64 2.38 -43.15
C ARG A 157 -15.11 2.51 -42.74
N ALA A 158 -15.43 2.23 -41.48
CA ALA A 158 -16.78 2.39 -40.96
C ALA A 158 -17.21 3.87 -40.95
N VAL A 159 -16.31 4.77 -40.53
CA VAL A 159 -16.56 6.22 -40.55
C VAL A 159 -16.81 6.73 -41.98
N ILE A 160 -15.99 6.33 -42.95
CA ILE A 160 -16.17 6.69 -44.37
C ILE A 160 -17.53 6.19 -44.87
N ARG A 161 -17.84 4.90 -44.66
CA ARG A 161 -19.12 4.31 -45.13
C ARG A 161 -20.34 5.01 -44.51
N HIS A 162 -20.27 5.37 -43.24
CA HIS A 162 -21.37 6.08 -42.60
C HIS A 162 -21.50 7.52 -43.10
N ALA A 163 -20.38 8.25 -43.23
CA ALA A 163 -20.40 9.63 -43.72
C ALA A 163 -20.84 9.75 -45.17
N MET A 164 -20.51 8.75 -46.00
CA MET A 164 -20.78 8.73 -47.44
C MET A 164 -21.98 7.86 -47.83
N ASP A 165 -22.94 7.68 -46.92
CA ASP A 165 -24.20 7.02 -47.28
C ASP A 165 -24.94 7.79 -48.39
N ALA A 166 -25.57 7.07 -49.32
CA ALA A 166 -26.32 7.68 -50.41
C ALA A 166 -27.49 8.54 -49.88
N ASP A 167 -28.15 8.09 -48.81
CA ASP A 167 -29.22 8.81 -48.13
C ASP A 167 -28.61 9.75 -47.06
N PRO A 168 -28.85 11.08 -47.12
CA PRO A 168 -28.43 12.00 -46.06
C PRO A 168 -28.87 11.59 -44.65
N ALA A 169 -29.99 10.90 -44.50
CA ALA A 169 -30.46 10.40 -43.20
C ALA A 169 -29.67 9.20 -42.66
N GLY A 170 -28.93 8.49 -43.53
CA GLY A 170 -28.04 7.39 -43.16
C GLY A 170 -26.66 7.86 -42.67
N ARG A 171 -26.39 9.16 -42.71
CA ARG A 171 -25.10 9.78 -42.34
C ARG A 171 -25.07 10.23 -40.88
N PHE A 172 -23.89 10.63 -40.41
CA PHE A 172 -23.77 11.38 -39.16
C PHE A 172 -24.66 12.62 -39.23
N GLU A 173 -25.38 12.91 -38.15
CA GLU A 173 -26.35 14.00 -38.11
C GLU A 173 -25.68 15.37 -38.25
N THR A 174 -24.45 15.49 -37.73
CA THR A 174 -23.68 16.74 -37.72
C THR A 174 -22.21 16.49 -38.02
N ALA A 175 -21.51 17.53 -38.47
CA ALA A 175 -20.05 17.52 -38.61
C ALA A 175 -19.33 17.24 -37.28
N ASP A 176 -19.94 17.57 -36.13
CA ASP A 176 -19.36 17.28 -34.81
C ASP A 176 -19.42 15.78 -34.46
N GLN A 177 -20.50 15.09 -34.81
CA GLN A 177 -20.59 13.63 -34.63
C GLN A 177 -19.53 12.90 -35.47
N PHE A 178 -19.32 13.33 -36.72
CA PHE A 178 -18.24 12.81 -37.57
C PHE A 178 -16.85 13.09 -36.95
N ARG A 179 -16.63 14.31 -36.43
CA ARG A 179 -15.40 14.70 -35.71
C ARG A 179 -15.15 13.80 -34.50
N ILE A 180 -16.17 13.54 -33.69
CA ILE A 180 -16.07 12.65 -32.51
C ILE A 180 -15.67 11.24 -32.91
N ALA A 181 -16.22 10.71 -34.02
CA ALA A 181 -15.84 9.38 -34.51
C ALA A 181 -14.35 9.32 -34.92
N LEU A 182 -13.86 10.34 -35.61
CA LEU A 182 -12.43 10.47 -35.95
C LEU A 182 -11.54 10.64 -34.72
N GLN A 183 -11.99 11.40 -33.73
CA GLN A 183 -11.27 11.57 -32.47
C GLN A 183 -11.18 10.25 -31.70
N GLY A 184 -12.25 9.44 -31.71
CA GLY A 184 -12.26 8.09 -31.14
C GLY A 184 -11.22 7.19 -31.80
N PHE A 185 -11.11 7.23 -33.13
CA PHE A 185 -10.07 6.49 -33.85
C PHE A 185 -8.65 6.86 -33.39
N LEU A 186 -8.34 8.15 -33.24
CA LEU A 186 -7.02 8.58 -32.74
C LEU A 186 -6.77 8.09 -31.30
N GLN A 187 -7.76 8.18 -30.42
CA GLN A 187 -7.64 7.68 -29.04
C GLN A 187 -7.39 6.18 -28.97
N HIS A 188 -8.11 5.38 -29.76
CA HIS A 188 -7.90 3.93 -29.83
C HIS A 188 -6.50 3.60 -30.35
N ARG A 189 -6.06 4.29 -31.39
CA ARG A 189 -4.72 4.15 -31.95
C ARG A 189 -3.62 4.46 -30.94
N ASP A 190 -3.75 5.57 -30.21
CA ASP A 190 -2.79 5.98 -29.18
C ASP A 190 -2.72 4.95 -28.04
N ALA A 191 -3.87 4.44 -27.60
CA ALA A 191 -3.94 3.38 -26.60
C ALA A 191 -3.25 2.09 -27.08
N ILE A 192 -3.44 1.70 -28.34
CA ILE A 192 -2.76 0.53 -28.94
C ILE A 192 -1.25 0.76 -29.00
N ALA A 193 -0.79 1.95 -29.37
CA ALA A 193 0.64 2.28 -29.43
C ALA A 193 1.29 2.23 -28.04
N LEU A 194 0.62 2.78 -27.02
CA LEU A 194 1.04 2.70 -25.62
C LEU A 194 1.11 1.25 -25.13
N ALA A 195 0.10 0.44 -25.43
CA ALA A 195 0.06 -0.98 -25.10
C ALA A 195 1.22 -1.74 -25.76
N SER A 196 1.51 -1.47 -27.03
CA SER A 196 2.63 -2.09 -27.74
C SER A 196 3.99 -1.74 -27.12
N LYS A 197 4.18 -0.48 -26.70
CA LYS A 197 5.41 -0.08 -26.00
C LYS A 197 5.53 -0.73 -24.62
N ALA A 198 4.42 -0.87 -23.91
CA ALA A 198 4.37 -1.58 -22.63
C ALA A 198 4.70 -3.07 -22.79
N GLU A 199 4.16 -3.70 -23.84
CA GLU A 199 4.44 -5.10 -24.20
C GLU A 199 5.94 -5.32 -24.43
N GLN A 200 6.64 -4.40 -25.10
CA GLN A 200 8.10 -4.50 -25.26
C GLN A 200 8.87 -4.47 -23.94
N GLN A 201 8.35 -3.78 -22.90
CA GLN A 201 8.97 -3.81 -21.57
C GLN A 201 8.62 -5.09 -20.83
N LEU A 202 7.39 -5.59 -20.99
CA LEU A 202 6.97 -6.88 -20.45
C LEU A 202 7.81 -8.03 -21.03
N GLU A 203 8.05 -8.06 -22.33
CA GLU A 203 8.92 -9.06 -22.96
C GLU A 203 10.37 -9.00 -22.44
N LYS A 204 10.87 -7.82 -22.06
CA LYS A 204 12.19 -7.70 -21.41
C LYS A 204 12.16 -8.23 -19.98
N LEU A 205 11.09 -7.91 -19.24
CA LEU A 205 10.87 -8.43 -17.89
C LEU A 205 10.81 -9.95 -17.90
N GLU A 206 10.01 -10.56 -18.78
CA GLU A 206 9.86 -12.01 -18.92
C GLU A 206 11.19 -12.68 -19.25
N ARG A 207 11.95 -12.12 -20.20
CA ARG A 207 13.30 -12.62 -20.52
C ARG A 207 14.25 -12.55 -19.32
N MET A 208 14.13 -11.52 -18.50
CA MET A 208 14.96 -11.37 -17.31
C MET A 208 14.58 -12.37 -16.21
N LEU A 209 13.28 -12.56 -15.97
CA LEU A 209 12.77 -13.52 -14.98
C LEU A 209 13.06 -14.98 -15.37
N ALA A 210 13.18 -15.26 -16.67
CA ALA A 210 13.53 -16.59 -17.17
C ALA A 210 15.04 -16.93 -17.06
N ALA A 211 15.91 -15.93 -16.84
CA ALA A 211 17.34 -16.15 -16.65
C ALA A 211 17.65 -16.60 -15.20
N GLU A 212 18.76 -17.31 -14.98
CA GLU A 212 19.23 -17.60 -13.61
C GLU A 212 19.52 -16.28 -12.88
N MET A 213 18.80 -16.03 -11.79
CA MET A 213 18.85 -14.77 -11.04
C MET A 213 19.78 -14.87 -9.81
N ASP A 214 20.56 -13.82 -9.56
CA ASP A 214 21.27 -13.57 -8.30
C ASP A 214 20.39 -12.67 -7.38
N GLU A 215 20.03 -13.16 -6.19
CA GLU A 215 18.89 -12.68 -5.37
C GLU A 215 18.87 -11.16 -5.07
N ALA A 216 20.04 -10.51 -5.01
CA ALA A 216 20.16 -9.11 -4.60
C ALA A 216 20.34 -8.12 -5.78
N GLY A 217 21.03 -8.52 -6.85
CA GLY A 217 21.32 -7.63 -7.99
C GLY A 217 20.17 -7.52 -8.99
N ASP A 218 19.28 -8.50 -9.03
CA ASP A 218 18.26 -8.58 -10.07
C ASP A 218 16.93 -7.88 -9.70
N ARG A 219 16.64 -7.69 -8.41
CA ARG A 219 15.47 -6.90 -7.96
C ARG A 219 15.50 -5.47 -8.50
N ASP A 220 16.66 -4.82 -8.45
CA ASP A 220 16.84 -3.43 -8.89
C ASP A 220 16.55 -3.21 -10.38
N ARG A 221 16.55 -4.28 -11.18
CA ARG A 221 16.26 -4.24 -12.63
C ARG A 221 14.86 -4.73 -12.97
N VAL A 222 14.32 -5.66 -12.19
CA VAL A 222 12.94 -6.17 -12.33
C VAL A 222 11.91 -5.08 -12.06
N TYR A 223 12.03 -4.34 -10.95
CA TYR A 223 11.03 -3.33 -10.57
C TYR A 223 10.86 -2.19 -11.59
N PRO A 224 11.94 -1.62 -12.17
CA PRO A 224 11.80 -0.63 -13.24
C PRO A 224 11.06 -1.16 -14.47
N LEU A 225 11.42 -2.35 -14.97
CA LEU A 225 10.77 -2.96 -16.14
C LEU A 225 9.30 -3.24 -15.89
N PHE A 226 8.97 -3.80 -14.72
CA PHE A 226 7.58 -3.99 -14.29
C PHE A 226 6.83 -2.66 -14.14
N GLY A 227 7.46 -1.66 -13.53
CA GLY A 227 6.89 -0.33 -13.36
C GLY A 227 6.55 0.35 -14.69
N GLU A 228 7.47 0.30 -15.65
CA GLU A 228 7.28 0.85 -17.01
C GLU A 228 6.18 0.11 -17.77
N ALA A 229 6.17 -1.23 -17.75
CA ALA A 229 5.13 -2.04 -18.38
C ALA A 229 3.75 -1.76 -17.77
N ARG A 230 3.64 -1.84 -16.42
CA ARG A 230 2.39 -1.58 -15.70
C ARG A 230 1.87 -0.17 -15.98
N PHE A 231 2.74 0.83 -15.96
CA PHE A 231 2.36 2.21 -16.28
C PHE A 231 1.79 2.34 -17.69
N GLY A 232 2.49 1.80 -18.69
CA GLY A 232 2.06 1.88 -20.09
C GLY A 232 0.71 1.20 -20.34
N PHE A 233 0.49 0.01 -19.78
CA PHE A 233 -0.80 -0.68 -19.91
C PHE A 233 -1.93 0.06 -19.18
N ARG A 234 -1.70 0.55 -17.96
CA ARG A 234 -2.71 1.34 -17.23
C ARG A 234 -3.08 2.61 -17.99
N HIS A 235 -2.09 3.31 -18.53
CA HIS A 235 -2.35 4.52 -19.30
C HIS A 235 -3.12 4.23 -20.59
N ALA A 236 -2.80 3.13 -21.29
CA ALA A 236 -3.57 2.69 -22.43
C ALA A 236 -5.04 2.40 -22.07
N LEU A 237 -5.31 1.78 -20.92
CA LEU A 237 -6.66 1.52 -20.42
C LEU A 237 -7.40 2.78 -19.93
N GLU A 238 -6.67 3.80 -19.48
CA GLU A 238 -7.24 5.12 -19.14
C GLU A 238 -7.70 5.85 -20.41
N VAL A 239 -6.91 5.79 -21.49
CA VAL A 239 -7.24 6.38 -22.80
C VAL A 239 -8.39 5.61 -23.46
N TRP A 240 -8.30 4.28 -23.48
CA TRP A 240 -9.32 3.41 -24.05
C TRP A 240 -9.57 2.17 -23.15
N PRO A 241 -10.62 2.20 -22.31
CA PRO A 241 -10.95 1.08 -21.41
C PRO A 241 -11.24 -0.24 -22.12
N GLY A 242 -11.58 -0.20 -23.41
CA GLY A 242 -11.84 -1.35 -24.27
C GLY A 242 -10.59 -2.01 -24.86
N CYS A 243 -9.38 -1.48 -24.61
CA CYS A 243 -8.14 -2.02 -25.16
C CYS A 243 -7.81 -3.41 -24.57
N GLU A 244 -8.18 -4.48 -25.27
CA GLU A 244 -7.96 -5.86 -24.82
C GLU A 244 -6.48 -6.19 -24.66
N ALA A 245 -5.65 -5.77 -25.63
CA ALA A 245 -4.20 -5.97 -25.58
C ALA A 245 -3.57 -5.37 -24.30
N ALA A 246 -4.02 -4.17 -23.89
CA ALA A 246 -3.53 -3.56 -22.66
C ALA A 246 -4.01 -4.29 -21.40
N ARG A 247 -5.24 -4.78 -21.39
CA ARG A 247 -5.80 -5.54 -20.27
C ARG A 247 -5.07 -6.86 -20.08
N GLU A 248 -4.89 -7.61 -21.16
CA GLU A 248 -4.19 -8.90 -21.15
C GLU A 248 -2.71 -8.74 -20.77
N GLY A 249 -2.03 -7.73 -21.33
CA GLY A 249 -0.66 -7.40 -20.98
C GLY A 249 -0.49 -7.00 -19.51
N LEU A 250 -1.41 -6.21 -18.96
CA LEU A 250 -1.41 -5.83 -17.55
C LEU A 250 -1.59 -7.03 -16.62
N ASP A 251 -2.59 -7.87 -16.89
CA ASP A 251 -2.87 -9.06 -16.09
C ASP A 251 -1.67 -10.05 -16.14
N ARG A 252 -1.01 -10.20 -17.30
CA ARG A 252 0.25 -10.96 -17.43
C ARG A 252 1.39 -10.37 -16.61
N ALA A 253 1.65 -9.07 -16.73
CA ALA A 253 2.71 -8.39 -15.98
C ALA A 253 2.51 -8.52 -14.46
N LEU A 254 1.27 -8.35 -13.99
CA LEU A 254 0.91 -8.54 -12.59
C LEU A 254 1.13 -9.98 -12.13
N THR A 255 0.71 -10.96 -12.92
CA THR A 255 0.87 -12.39 -12.59
C THR A 255 2.35 -12.76 -12.43
N GLN A 256 3.20 -12.35 -13.37
CA GLN A 256 4.66 -12.57 -13.30
C GLN A 256 5.26 -11.93 -12.04
N MET A 257 4.84 -10.71 -11.72
CA MET A 257 5.34 -10.01 -10.54
C MET A 257 4.84 -10.63 -9.23
N ILE A 258 3.62 -11.15 -9.19
CA ILE A 258 3.08 -11.90 -8.05
C ILE A 258 3.93 -13.14 -7.79
N GLU A 259 4.24 -13.92 -8.82
CA GLU A 259 5.08 -15.12 -8.70
C GLU A 259 6.49 -14.77 -8.24
N PHE A 260 7.07 -13.69 -8.78
CA PHE A 260 8.37 -13.17 -8.35
C PHE A 260 8.40 -12.80 -6.85
N GLU A 261 7.39 -12.08 -6.35
CA GLU A 261 7.30 -11.69 -4.94
C GLU A 261 7.07 -12.90 -4.01
N LEU A 262 6.30 -13.90 -4.47
CA LEU A 262 6.10 -15.15 -3.72
C LEU A 262 7.41 -15.93 -3.58
N ASN A 263 8.17 -16.05 -4.68
CA ASN A 263 9.50 -16.68 -4.66
C ASN A 263 10.48 -15.87 -3.80
N GLY A 264 10.37 -14.55 -3.82
CA GLY A 264 11.15 -13.63 -2.99
C GLY A 264 10.76 -13.61 -1.51
N GLY A 265 9.76 -14.39 -1.08
CA GLY A 265 9.33 -14.50 0.32
C GLY A 265 8.51 -13.31 0.85
N GLU A 266 7.94 -12.49 -0.05
CA GLU A 266 7.18 -11.26 0.27
C GLU A 266 5.68 -11.39 -0.09
N PRO A 267 4.92 -12.24 0.62
CA PRO A 267 3.53 -12.57 0.23
C PRO A 267 2.53 -11.41 0.45
N GLU A 268 2.88 -10.38 1.23
CA GLU A 268 2.04 -9.18 1.35
C GLU A 268 2.17 -8.26 0.12
N ALA A 269 3.36 -8.19 -0.51
CA ALA A 269 3.55 -7.47 -1.78
C ALA A 269 2.79 -8.17 -2.91
N ALA A 270 2.90 -9.50 -3.00
CA ALA A 270 2.12 -10.33 -3.92
C ALA A 270 0.61 -10.08 -3.80
N ARG A 271 0.08 -9.94 -2.56
CA ARG A 271 -1.35 -9.65 -2.35
C ARG A 271 -1.76 -8.27 -2.80
N ALA A 272 -0.91 -7.25 -2.64
CA ALA A 272 -1.21 -5.92 -3.13
C ALA A 272 -1.39 -5.94 -4.65
N LEU A 273 -0.49 -6.62 -5.36
CA LEU A 273 -0.55 -6.80 -6.81
C LEU A 273 -1.78 -7.60 -7.27
N LEU A 274 -2.14 -8.66 -6.53
CA LEU A 274 -3.32 -9.48 -6.83
C LEU A 274 -4.63 -8.66 -6.85
N SER A 275 -4.72 -7.58 -6.06
CA SER A 275 -5.90 -6.71 -6.04
C SER A 275 -6.06 -5.85 -7.29
N GLU A 276 -4.99 -5.69 -8.09
CA GLU A 276 -5.01 -4.96 -9.36
C GLU A 276 -5.39 -5.85 -10.56
N VAL A 277 -5.35 -7.18 -10.40
CA VAL A 277 -5.65 -8.13 -11.48
C VAL A 277 -7.14 -8.11 -11.80
N SER A 278 -7.49 -7.96 -13.08
CA SER A 278 -8.87 -7.79 -13.52
C SER A 278 -9.74 -9.01 -13.19
N LYS A 279 -9.18 -10.21 -13.42
CA LYS A 279 -9.81 -11.50 -13.11
C LYS A 279 -8.75 -12.44 -12.51
N PRO A 280 -8.52 -12.38 -11.19
CA PRO A 280 -7.49 -13.18 -10.56
C PRO A 280 -7.84 -14.69 -10.64
N PRO A 281 -6.94 -15.55 -11.15
CA PRO A 281 -7.14 -16.99 -11.12
C PRO A 281 -7.34 -17.47 -9.67
N GLU A 282 -8.28 -18.39 -9.47
CA GLU A 282 -8.59 -18.92 -8.14
C GLU A 282 -7.36 -19.61 -7.51
N ALA A 283 -6.63 -20.41 -8.30
CA ALA A 283 -5.40 -21.07 -7.88
C ALA A 283 -4.30 -20.08 -7.42
N LEU A 284 -4.14 -18.95 -8.14
CA LEU A 284 -3.16 -17.92 -7.77
C LEU A 284 -3.56 -17.24 -6.46
N THR A 285 -4.86 -16.96 -6.29
CA THR A 285 -5.42 -16.37 -5.07
C THR A 285 -5.19 -17.27 -3.85
N GLU A 286 -5.47 -18.57 -4.00
CA GLU A 286 -5.21 -19.55 -2.94
C GLU A 286 -3.72 -19.63 -2.58
N THR A 287 -2.84 -19.61 -3.57
CA THR A 287 -1.38 -19.67 -3.38
C THR A 287 -0.88 -18.45 -2.58
N VAL A 288 -1.33 -17.25 -2.94
CA VAL A 288 -0.97 -16.02 -2.22
C VAL A 288 -1.47 -16.07 -0.77
N GLU A 289 -2.72 -16.48 -0.53
CA GLU A 289 -3.26 -16.55 0.82
C GLU A 289 -2.59 -17.63 1.68
N ALA A 290 -2.26 -18.78 1.11
CA ALA A 290 -1.52 -19.83 1.79
C ALA A 290 -0.12 -19.35 2.22
N ALA A 291 0.60 -18.65 1.33
CA ALA A 291 1.90 -18.07 1.62
C ALA A 291 1.82 -17.02 2.75
N ARG A 292 0.80 -16.16 2.75
CA ARG A 292 0.54 -15.20 3.83
C ARG A 292 0.24 -15.88 5.16
N ALA A 293 -0.60 -16.92 5.15
CA ALA A 293 -0.94 -17.66 6.36
C ALA A 293 0.31 -18.29 6.99
N LYS A 294 1.15 -18.94 6.17
CA LYS A 294 2.44 -19.50 6.59
C LYS A 294 3.36 -18.43 7.18
N ARG A 295 3.55 -17.30 6.50
CA ARG A 295 4.41 -16.21 6.96
C ARG A 295 3.92 -15.59 8.27
N ARG A 296 2.59 -15.49 8.45
CA ARG A 296 1.98 -15.01 9.72
C ARG A 296 2.20 -15.99 10.86
N GLU A 297 2.15 -17.28 10.59
CA GLU A 297 2.44 -18.32 11.58
C GLU A 297 3.91 -18.31 12.00
N GLU A 298 4.84 -18.23 11.05
CA GLU A 298 6.28 -18.06 11.30
C GLU A 298 6.55 -16.82 12.15
N ASN A 299 5.98 -15.67 11.78
CA ASN A 299 6.14 -14.45 12.56
C ASN A 299 5.52 -14.56 13.97
N ARG A 300 4.43 -15.30 14.12
CA ARG A 300 3.80 -15.56 15.43
C ARG A 300 4.67 -16.47 16.28
N SER A 301 5.27 -17.52 15.72
CA SER A 301 6.15 -18.43 16.44
C SER A 301 7.43 -17.73 16.89
N LEU A 302 8.03 -16.90 16.01
CA LEU A 302 9.17 -16.05 16.35
C LEU A 302 8.86 -15.06 17.48
N ARG A 303 7.69 -14.41 17.44
CA ARG A 303 7.23 -13.54 18.53
C ARG A 303 7.02 -14.31 19.84
N ALA A 304 6.41 -15.50 19.79
CA ALA A 304 6.21 -16.33 20.97
C ALA A 304 7.55 -16.76 21.61
N LEU A 305 8.56 -17.11 20.81
CA LEU A 305 9.91 -17.42 21.30
C LEU A 305 10.57 -16.21 21.96
N ARG A 306 10.42 -15.02 21.35
CA ARG A 306 10.94 -13.76 21.91
C ARG A 306 10.25 -13.42 23.24
N ASP A 307 8.93 -13.56 23.32
CA ASP A 307 8.15 -13.24 24.51
C ASP A 307 8.42 -14.22 25.66
N ASP A 308 8.65 -15.52 25.39
CA ASP A 308 9.01 -16.53 26.40
C ASP A 308 10.40 -16.27 27.02
N ALA A 309 11.27 -15.55 26.28
CA ALA A 309 12.60 -15.14 26.72
C ALA A 309 12.67 -13.71 27.30
N ASP A 310 11.60 -12.91 27.24
CA ASP A 310 11.62 -11.51 27.68
C ASP A 310 11.51 -11.38 29.22
N PRO A 311 12.56 -10.87 29.91
CA PRO A 311 12.53 -10.64 31.35
C PRO A 311 11.65 -9.44 31.78
N SER A 312 11.01 -8.71 30.87
CA SER A 312 10.05 -7.64 31.18
C SER A 312 8.65 -8.19 31.50
N VAL A 313 8.29 -9.34 30.94
CA VAL A 313 6.96 -9.95 31.08
C VAL A 313 6.80 -10.52 32.50
N GLY A 314 5.74 -10.11 33.21
CA GLY A 314 5.48 -10.55 34.59
C GLY A 314 6.43 -9.95 35.65
N ARG A 315 7.20 -8.90 35.30
CA ARG A 315 8.14 -8.22 36.22
C ARG A 315 7.47 -7.67 37.49
N ARG A 316 6.28 -7.08 37.37
CA ARG A 316 5.52 -6.55 38.53
C ARG A 316 5.17 -7.64 39.55
N THR A 317 4.66 -8.77 39.06
CA THR A 317 4.33 -9.93 39.90
C THR A 317 5.59 -10.47 40.58
N ARG A 318 6.72 -10.54 39.86
CA ARG A 318 8.01 -10.94 40.43
C ARG A 318 8.50 -10.00 41.52
N VAL A 319 8.45 -8.69 41.29
CA VAL A 319 8.82 -7.67 42.31
C VAL A 319 7.96 -7.83 43.55
N PHE A 320 6.64 -7.94 43.38
CA PHE A 320 5.69 -8.10 44.49
C PHE A 320 5.99 -9.37 45.31
N LEU A 321 6.17 -10.51 44.65
CA LEU A 321 6.51 -11.76 45.32
C LEU A 321 7.90 -11.73 45.96
N ALA A 322 8.89 -11.12 45.31
CA ALA A 322 10.25 -10.98 45.85
C ALA A 322 10.25 -10.12 47.13
N ILE A 323 9.41 -9.07 47.20
CA ILE A 323 9.24 -8.27 48.42
C ILE A 323 8.64 -9.12 49.53
N ILE A 324 7.55 -9.84 49.27
CA ILE A 324 6.88 -10.67 50.28
C ILE A 324 7.82 -11.78 50.78
N ILE A 325 8.38 -12.56 49.86
CA ILE A 325 9.30 -13.66 50.16
C ILE A 325 10.54 -13.11 50.88
N GLY A 326 11.16 -12.05 50.37
CA GLY A 326 12.36 -11.46 50.95
C GLY A 326 12.12 -10.87 52.34
N THR A 327 10.95 -10.27 52.58
CA THR A 327 10.58 -9.75 53.91
C THR A 327 10.38 -10.90 54.89
N LEU A 328 9.63 -11.95 54.52
CA LEU A 328 9.47 -13.15 55.35
C LEU A 328 10.83 -13.78 55.66
N TRP A 329 11.72 -13.87 54.67
CA TRP A 329 13.05 -14.46 54.78
C TRP A 329 13.99 -13.67 55.70
N CYS A 330 13.88 -12.34 55.74
CA CYS A 330 14.68 -11.48 56.62
C CYS A 330 14.11 -11.38 58.04
N VAL A 331 12.79 -11.48 58.21
CA VAL A 331 12.11 -11.36 59.51
C VAL A 331 12.09 -12.68 60.27
N SER A 332 12.06 -13.83 59.58
CA SER A 332 12.03 -15.15 60.22
C SER A 332 13.16 -15.38 61.25
N PRO A 333 14.43 -15.03 60.98
CA PRO A 333 15.52 -15.15 61.97
C PRO A 333 15.32 -14.29 63.23
N LEU A 334 14.60 -13.17 63.13
CA LEU A 334 14.25 -12.35 64.30
C LEU A 334 13.21 -13.04 65.18
N GLY A 335 12.24 -13.72 64.58
CA GLY A 335 11.28 -14.56 65.31
C GLY A 335 11.97 -15.71 66.05
N GLU A 336 12.95 -16.34 65.41
CA GLU A 336 13.79 -17.38 66.03
C GLU A 336 14.65 -16.81 67.17
N TYR A 337 15.25 -15.63 66.99
CA TYR A 337 15.99 -14.94 68.06
C TYR A 337 15.10 -14.63 69.27
N ILE A 338 13.90 -14.10 69.04
CA ILE A 338 12.93 -13.81 70.10
C ILE A 338 12.52 -15.12 70.81
N TRP A 339 12.23 -16.18 70.06
CA TRP A 339 11.88 -17.49 70.60
C TRP A 339 12.94 -18.03 71.56
N LEU A 340 14.21 -17.93 71.16
CA LEU A 340 15.36 -18.33 71.97
C LEU A 340 15.55 -17.42 73.19
N SER A 341 15.25 -16.11 73.08
CA SER A 341 15.37 -15.15 74.19
C SER A 341 14.41 -15.41 75.36
N TYR A 342 13.31 -16.14 75.13
CA TYR A 342 12.39 -16.60 76.17
C TYR A 342 12.83 -17.92 76.84
N GLY A 343 14.05 -18.41 76.57
CA GLY A 343 14.60 -19.61 77.19
C GLY A 343 14.15 -20.93 76.55
N ASN A 344 13.49 -20.88 75.40
CA ASN A 344 13.13 -22.08 74.65
C ASN A 344 14.37 -22.68 73.96
N ALA A 345 14.53 -24.00 74.05
CA ALA A 345 15.57 -24.69 73.30
C ALA A 345 15.20 -24.81 71.80
N PRO A 346 16.18 -24.70 70.88
CA PRO A 346 15.94 -24.98 69.47
C PRO A 346 15.49 -26.44 69.30
N SER A 347 14.45 -26.67 68.51
CA SER A 347 13.97 -28.02 68.20
C SER A 347 13.67 -28.18 66.71
N HIS A 348 14.00 -29.36 66.18
CA HIS A 348 13.69 -29.70 64.78
C HIS A 348 12.17 -29.66 64.50
N ALA A 349 11.35 -30.02 65.49
CA ALA A 349 9.89 -29.96 65.37
C ALA A 349 9.40 -28.51 65.17
N ALA A 350 9.85 -27.56 66.00
CA ALA A 350 9.48 -26.15 65.86
C ALA A 350 9.94 -25.55 64.52
N ALA A 351 11.18 -25.84 64.11
CA ALA A 351 11.72 -25.38 62.82
C ALA A 351 10.93 -25.96 61.63
N THR A 352 10.58 -27.25 61.68
CA THR A 352 9.80 -27.93 60.62
C THR A 352 8.40 -27.34 60.49
N ILE A 353 7.71 -27.08 61.61
CA ILE A 353 6.37 -26.48 61.61
C ILE A 353 6.42 -25.05 61.06
N LEU A 354 7.39 -24.24 61.50
CA LEU A 354 7.54 -22.85 61.06
C LEU A 354 7.85 -22.79 59.55
N LEU A 355 8.89 -23.49 59.10
CA LEU A 355 9.27 -23.54 57.68
C LEU A 355 8.17 -24.16 56.82
N GLY A 356 7.50 -25.20 57.30
CA GLY A 356 6.38 -25.85 56.61
C GLY A 356 5.19 -24.90 56.43
N SER A 357 4.88 -24.11 57.46
CA SER A 357 3.80 -23.11 57.41
C SER A 357 4.13 -21.98 56.43
N VAL A 358 5.37 -21.48 56.44
CA VAL A 358 5.85 -20.48 55.47
C VAL A 358 5.81 -21.06 54.05
N PHE A 359 6.27 -22.31 53.86
CA PHE A 359 6.26 -22.96 52.56
C PHE A 359 4.84 -23.15 52.02
N ALA A 360 3.89 -23.59 52.86
CA ALA A 360 2.48 -23.69 52.49
C ALA A 360 1.88 -22.34 52.07
N ALA A 361 2.20 -21.26 52.79
CA ALA A 361 1.77 -19.91 52.43
C ALA A 361 2.35 -19.45 51.07
N LEU A 362 3.62 -19.77 50.79
CA LEU A 362 4.25 -19.49 49.51
C LEU A 362 3.67 -20.31 48.36
N LEU A 363 3.29 -21.57 48.59
CA LEU A 363 2.55 -22.37 47.61
C LEU A 363 1.18 -21.76 47.31
N GLY A 364 0.47 -21.26 48.32
CA GLY A 364 -0.79 -20.53 48.15
C GLY A 364 -0.62 -19.25 47.31
N LEU A 365 0.42 -18.46 47.58
CA LEU A 365 0.76 -17.27 46.79
C LEU A 365 1.17 -17.62 45.34
N GLY A 366 1.94 -18.70 45.16
CA GLY A 366 2.31 -19.22 43.84
C GLY A 366 1.10 -19.69 43.04
N PHE A 367 0.12 -20.32 43.69
CA PHE A 367 -1.15 -20.71 43.08
C PHE A 367 -1.99 -19.50 42.70
N TRP A 368 -2.09 -18.49 43.57
CA TRP A 368 -2.76 -17.22 43.27
C TRP A 368 -2.11 -16.51 42.07
N ALA A 369 -0.78 -16.50 42.00
CA ALA A 369 -0.02 -15.86 40.92
C ALA A 369 0.21 -16.78 39.68
N ARG A 370 -0.44 -17.95 39.60
CA ARG A 370 -0.13 -18.99 38.58
C ARG A 370 -0.23 -18.48 37.15
N ASP A 371 -1.21 -17.63 36.86
CA ASP A 371 -1.47 -17.12 35.51
C ASP A 371 -0.39 -16.14 35.04
N SER A 372 0.37 -15.55 35.96
CA SER A 372 1.52 -14.70 35.67
C SER A 372 2.84 -15.47 35.71
N LEU A 373 2.98 -16.43 36.62
CA LEU A 373 4.22 -17.16 36.86
C LEU A 373 4.47 -18.29 35.84
N ARG A 374 3.43 -18.81 35.18
CA ARG A 374 3.60 -19.84 34.13
C ARG A 374 3.94 -19.28 32.76
N ARG A 375 3.86 -17.96 32.56
CA ARG A 375 3.96 -17.32 31.23
C ARG A 375 5.33 -17.44 30.56
N THR A 376 6.43 -17.33 31.31
CA THR A 376 7.79 -17.32 30.75
C THR A 376 8.65 -18.43 31.33
N LYS A 377 9.64 -18.92 30.57
CA LYS A 377 10.66 -19.87 31.05
C LYS A 377 11.34 -19.37 32.32
N ILE A 378 11.67 -18.08 32.37
CA ILE A 378 12.33 -17.45 33.54
C ILE A 378 11.43 -17.54 34.78
N ASN A 379 10.13 -17.25 34.65
CA ASN A 379 9.22 -17.33 35.80
C ASN A 379 9.04 -18.76 36.29
N ARG A 380 8.89 -19.73 35.36
CA ARG A 380 8.80 -21.15 35.70
C ARG A 380 10.06 -21.62 36.43
N PHE A 381 11.24 -21.24 35.95
CA PHE A 381 12.52 -21.54 36.59
C PHE A 381 12.62 -20.94 38.00
N LEU A 382 12.27 -19.66 38.17
CA LEU A 382 12.29 -18.99 39.47
C LEU A 382 11.35 -19.64 40.49
N VAL A 383 10.14 -20.03 40.07
CA VAL A 383 9.21 -20.76 40.95
C VAL A 383 9.81 -22.09 41.39
N THR A 384 10.41 -22.85 40.48
CA THR A 384 11.09 -24.11 40.81
C THR A 384 12.21 -23.89 41.82
N VAL A 385 13.08 -22.90 41.62
CA VAL A 385 14.20 -22.63 42.54
C VAL A 385 13.70 -22.21 43.92
N VAL A 386 12.72 -21.31 44.00
CA VAL A 386 12.13 -20.89 45.30
C VAL A 386 11.48 -22.09 46.00
N SER A 387 10.77 -22.95 45.26
CA SER A 387 10.11 -24.12 45.82
C SER A 387 11.13 -25.14 46.36
N LEU A 388 12.24 -25.35 45.64
CA LEU A 388 13.35 -26.19 46.08
C LEU A 388 14.04 -25.62 47.32
N ALA A 389 14.28 -24.30 47.38
CA ALA A 389 14.94 -23.66 48.53
C ALA A 389 14.14 -23.77 49.83
N MET A 390 12.81 -23.68 49.73
CA MET A 390 11.91 -23.79 50.88
C MET A 390 11.69 -25.25 51.26
N GLY A 391 11.46 -26.11 50.26
CA GLY A 391 11.24 -27.54 50.45
C GLY A 391 12.46 -28.24 51.05
N SER A 392 13.67 -27.85 50.67
CA SER A 392 14.91 -28.42 51.25
C SER A 392 15.04 -28.14 52.74
N GLY A 393 14.62 -26.95 53.20
CA GLY A 393 14.64 -26.60 54.62
C GLY A 393 13.64 -27.42 55.43
N VAL A 394 12.39 -27.52 54.96
CA VAL A 394 11.35 -28.36 55.60
C VAL A 394 11.80 -29.81 55.66
N PHE A 395 12.34 -30.33 54.55
CA PHE A 395 12.81 -31.71 54.45
C PHE A 395 13.97 -32.00 55.40
N ALA A 396 14.99 -31.13 55.43
CA ALA A 396 16.17 -31.34 56.27
C ALA A 396 15.85 -31.28 57.76
N HIS A 397 15.03 -30.31 58.20
CA HIS A 397 14.61 -30.25 59.60
C HIS A 397 13.65 -31.39 59.97
N GLY A 398 12.76 -31.81 59.06
CA GLY A 398 11.90 -32.97 59.27
C GLY A 398 12.68 -34.28 59.40
N LEU A 399 13.72 -34.46 58.56
CA LEU A 399 14.61 -35.60 58.66
C LEU A 399 15.41 -35.59 59.97
N GLY A 400 15.92 -34.42 60.38
CA GLY A 400 16.60 -34.26 61.67
C GLY A 400 15.69 -34.61 62.86
N TRP A 401 14.41 -34.24 62.79
CA TRP A 401 13.41 -34.60 63.78
C TRP A 401 13.17 -36.12 63.84
N LEU A 402 12.97 -36.76 62.70
CA LEU A 402 12.71 -38.20 62.59
C LEU A 402 13.93 -39.05 62.99
N ALA A 403 15.13 -38.58 62.67
CA ALA A 403 16.39 -39.26 63.01
C ALA A 403 16.79 -39.11 64.48
N GLY A 404 16.06 -38.31 65.26
CA GLY A 404 16.42 -38.01 66.66
C GLY A 404 17.73 -37.23 66.80
N ASN A 405 18.12 -36.46 65.77
CA ASN A 405 19.32 -35.64 65.82
C ASN A 405 19.13 -34.51 66.84
N ALA A 406 20.11 -34.33 67.73
CA ALA A 406 20.04 -33.31 68.77
C ALA A 406 20.47 -31.92 68.27
N ASP A 407 21.22 -31.83 67.17
CA ASP A 407 21.88 -30.59 66.77
C ASP A 407 21.17 -29.87 65.62
N VAL A 408 20.17 -29.08 65.98
CA VAL A 408 19.39 -28.23 65.07
C VAL A 408 20.28 -27.20 64.36
N LEU A 409 21.34 -26.73 65.03
CA LEU A 409 22.24 -25.70 64.51
C LEU A 409 23.09 -26.22 63.35
N VAL A 410 23.51 -27.50 63.40
CA VAL A 410 24.21 -28.17 62.29
C VAL A 410 23.33 -28.23 61.04
N THR A 411 22.05 -28.58 61.20
CA THR A 411 21.11 -28.63 60.06
C THR A 411 20.85 -27.24 59.49
N ALA A 412 20.72 -26.22 60.35
CA ALA A 412 20.55 -24.84 59.93
C ALA A 412 21.80 -24.30 59.21
N ARG A 413 23.01 -24.68 59.65
CA ARG A 413 24.27 -24.37 58.95
C ARG A 413 24.29 -25.01 57.56
N ASP A 414 23.99 -26.30 57.45
CA ASP A 414 24.10 -27.04 56.19
C ASP A 414 23.14 -26.50 55.10
N GLN A 415 22.03 -25.84 55.49
CA GLN A 415 21.16 -25.12 54.56
C GLN A 415 21.86 -23.99 53.79
N PHE A 416 22.92 -23.37 54.35
CA PHE A 416 23.67 -22.33 53.64
C PHE A 416 24.29 -22.88 52.36
N LEU A 417 24.75 -24.14 52.34
CA LEU A 417 25.30 -24.75 51.14
C LEU A 417 24.21 -24.93 50.07
N THR A 418 23.01 -25.38 50.46
CA THR A 418 21.87 -25.49 49.55
C THR A 418 21.48 -24.14 48.95
N TRP A 419 21.39 -23.10 49.77
CA TRP A 419 21.07 -21.75 49.29
C TRP A 419 22.17 -21.15 48.41
N ALA A 420 23.45 -21.46 48.67
CA ALA A 420 24.56 -21.06 47.81
C ALA A 420 24.45 -21.68 46.42
N VAL A 421 24.16 -22.99 46.33
CA VAL A 421 23.99 -23.70 45.05
C VAL A 421 22.80 -23.17 44.27
N LEU A 422 21.65 -22.98 44.93
CA LEU A 422 20.45 -22.44 44.29
C LEU A 422 20.64 -20.99 43.82
N ALA A 423 21.32 -20.16 44.59
CA ALA A 423 21.68 -18.80 44.20
C ALA A 423 22.64 -18.78 42.99
N ALA A 424 23.62 -19.70 42.94
CA ALA A 424 24.51 -19.84 41.78
C ALA A 424 23.77 -20.30 40.52
N ALA A 425 22.81 -21.23 40.64
CA ALA A 425 21.94 -21.64 39.54
C ALA A 425 21.09 -20.46 39.02
N CYS A 426 20.51 -19.66 39.91
CA CYS A 426 19.84 -18.42 39.53
C CYS A 426 20.76 -17.43 38.85
N ALA A 427 22.02 -17.35 39.28
CA ALA A 427 22.99 -16.43 38.69
C ALA A 427 23.40 -16.80 37.26
N MET A 428 23.36 -18.09 36.90
CA MET A 428 23.61 -18.56 35.54
C MET A 428 22.43 -18.31 34.59
N VAL A 429 21.19 -18.44 35.09
CA VAL A 429 19.98 -18.40 34.25
C VAL A 429 19.31 -17.02 34.22
N VAL A 430 19.41 -16.25 35.30
CA VAL A 430 18.65 -15.01 35.50
C VAL A 430 19.55 -13.77 35.38
N ASP A 431 20.54 -13.63 36.25
CA ASP A 431 21.49 -12.50 36.23
C ASP A 431 22.75 -12.80 37.04
N ARG A 432 23.92 -12.56 36.46
CA ARG A 432 25.24 -12.82 37.06
C ARG A 432 25.45 -12.13 38.42
N ARG A 433 24.76 -11.02 38.71
CA ARG A 433 24.86 -10.33 40.01
C ARG A 433 24.46 -11.21 41.19
N LEU A 434 23.68 -12.26 40.96
CA LEU A 434 23.32 -13.24 41.99
C LEU A 434 24.48 -14.13 42.45
N MET A 435 25.64 -14.05 41.80
CA MET A 435 26.87 -14.67 42.30
C MET A 435 27.32 -14.07 43.64
N LEU A 436 26.98 -12.81 43.94
CA LEU A 436 27.34 -12.19 45.21
C LEU A 436 26.60 -12.85 46.40
N PRO A 437 25.26 -13.02 46.39
CA PRO A 437 24.56 -13.83 47.37
C PRO A 437 25.02 -15.29 47.42
N ALA A 438 25.30 -15.92 46.28
CA ALA A 438 25.80 -17.29 46.23
C ALA A 438 27.13 -17.45 46.99
N ALA A 439 28.08 -16.54 46.74
CA ALA A 439 29.34 -16.47 47.48
C ALA A 439 29.11 -16.12 48.95
N GLY A 440 28.15 -15.25 49.25
CA GLY A 440 27.76 -14.90 50.62
C GLY A 440 27.29 -16.10 51.44
N TYR A 441 26.40 -16.93 50.90
CA TYR A 441 25.95 -18.15 51.59
C TYR A 441 27.07 -19.20 51.69
N ALA A 442 27.89 -19.39 50.65
CA ALA A 442 29.03 -20.31 50.70
C ALA A 442 30.09 -19.89 51.74
N GLY A 443 30.39 -18.58 51.81
CA GLY A 443 31.27 -18.02 52.83
C GLY A 443 30.68 -18.11 54.24
N GLY A 444 29.36 -17.87 54.37
CA GLY A 444 28.63 -18.06 55.62
C GLY A 444 28.71 -19.50 56.13
N TYR A 445 28.52 -20.49 55.25
CA TYR A 445 28.69 -21.91 55.57
C TYR A 445 30.09 -22.21 56.12
N ALA A 446 31.14 -21.75 55.43
CA ALA A 446 32.52 -21.95 55.87
C ALA A 446 32.82 -21.27 57.22
N LEU A 447 32.32 -20.04 57.43
CA LEU A 447 32.52 -19.30 58.68
C LEU A 447 31.86 -20.02 59.87
N LEU A 448 30.67 -20.57 59.67
CA LEU A 448 29.90 -21.27 60.69
C LEU A 448 30.48 -22.64 61.06
N MET A 449 31.42 -23.19 60.28
CA MET A 449 32.21 -24.35 60.70
C MET A 449 33.13 -24.01 61.88
N PHE A 450 33.66 -22.78 61.92
CA PHE A 450 34.59 -22.33 62.95
C PHE A 450 33.88 -21.58 64.09
N PHE A 451 32.77 -20.91 63.79
CA PHE A 451 32.02 -20.09 64.75
C PHE A 451 30.52 -20.43 64.76
N PRO A 452 30.09 -21.59 65.30
CA PRO A 452 28.69 -22.02 65.27
C PRO A 452 27.73 -21.06 65.99
N THR A 453 28.20 -20.35 67.02
CA THR A 453 27.43 -19.36 67.79
C THR A 453 27.06 -18.11 66.98
N ALA A 454 27.71 -17.89 65.83
CA ALA A 454 27.44 -16.77 64.93
C ALA A 454 26.34 -17.07 63.89
N LEU A 455 25.60 -18.18 64.00
CA LEU A 455 24.58 -18.60 63.03
C LEU A 455 23.59 -17.49 62.66
N LEU A 456 22.92 -16.89 63.65
CA LEU A 456 21.91 -15.85 63.44
C LEU A 456 22.48 -14.57 62.79
N PRO A 457 23.58 -13.95 63.28
CA PRO A 457 24.11 -12.76 62.64
C PRO A 457 24.64 -13.02 61.22
N VAL A 458 25.23 -14.20 60.97
CA VAL A 458 25.68 -14.59 59.63
C VAL A 458 24.48 -14.79 58.69
N LEU A 459 23.41 -15.42 59.16
CA LEU A 459 22.16 -15.59 58.41
C LEU A 459 21.53 -14.26 58.03
N VAL A 460 21.42 -13.33 58.98
CA VAL A 460 20.89 -11.97 58.74
C VAL A 460 21.72 -11.25 57.68
N LEU A 461 23.05 -11.34 57.77
CA LEU A 461 23.96 -10.72 56.79
C LEU A 461 23.77 -11.31 55.38
N CYS A 462 23.77 -12.64 55.24
CA CYS A 462 23.57 -13.32 53.96
C CYS A 462 22.19 -13.00 53.36
N ASN A 463 21.13 -12.98 54.19
CA ASN A 463 19.78 -12.63 53.77
C ASN A 463 19.70 -11.15 53.32
N ALA A 464 20.37 -10.24 54.02
CA ALA A 464 20.45 -8.83 53.63
C ALA A 464 21.17 -8.64 52.29
N ILE A 465 22.27 -9.36 52.05
CA ILE A 465 22.99 -9.34 50.76
C ILE A 465 22.09 -9.86 49.63
N MET A 466 21.37 -10.96 49.86
CA MET A 466 20.40 -11.51 48.90
C MET A 466 19.30 -10.51 48.59
N MET A 467 18.69 -9.91 49.62
CA MET A 467 17.61 -8.94 49.47
C MET A 467 18.08 -7.66 48.76
N GLY A 468 19.24 -7.10 49.15
CA GLY A 468 19.82 -5.94 48.49
C GLY A 468 20.13 -6.17 47.02
N THR A 469 20.62 -7.38 46.68
CA THR A 469 20.88 -7.78 45.29
C THR A 469 19.58 -7.93 44.50
N MET A 470 18.56 -8.57 45.08
CA MET A 470 17.22 -8.70 44.49
C MET A 470 16.57 -7.34 44.24
N VAL A 471 16.59 -6.43 45.21
CA VAL A 471 16.07 -5.07 45.05
C VAL A 471 16.80 -4.37 43.91
N ARG A 472 18.13 -4.43 43.85
CA ARG A 472 18.91 -3.78 42.77
C ARG A 472 18.68 -4.40 41.38
N LEU A 473 18.37 -5.69 41.29
CA LEU A 473 18.05 -6.38 40.04
C LEU A 473 16.70 -5.95 39.49
N TRP A 474 15.69 -5.93 40.37
CA TRP A 474 14.31 -5.74 39.95
C TRP A 474 13.85 -4.28 39.99
N PHE A 475 14.56 -3.40 40.69
CA PHE A 475 14.36 -1.94 40.68
C PHE A 475 15.51 -1.24 39.93
N GLN A 476 15.33 -0.98 38.63
CA GLN A 476 16.23 -0.13 37.84
C GLN A 476 15.72 1.31 37.81
N ARG A 477 16.62 2.30 37.78
CA ARG A 477 16.33 3.75 37.92
C ARG A 477 15.26 4.30 36.96
N GLY A 478 15.06 3.71 35.78
CA GLY A 478 14.05 4.18 34.81
C GLY A 478 12.58 3.97 35.23
N ASP A 479 12.30 3.08 36.19
CA ASP A 479 10.92 2.80 36.61
C ASP A 479 10.31 3.87 37.50
N LEU A 480 11.13 4.58 38.29
CA LEU A 480 10.63 5.66 39.15
C LEU A 480 10.19 6.85 38.29
N GLU A 481 10.92 7.13 37.21
CA GLU A 481 10.61 8.19 36.25
C GLU A 481 9.38 7.83 35.40
N ALA A 482 9.31 6.60 34.88
CA ALA A 482 8.14 6.13 34.13
C ALA A 482 6.88 5.98 35.00
N PHE A 483 7.01 5.56 36.26
CA PHE A 483 5.90 5.53 37.21
C PHE A 483 5.45 6.94 37.60
N ASN A 484 6.39 7.86 37.85
CA ASN A 484 6.09 9.27 38.14
C ASN A 484 5.47 9.97 36.93
N GLN A 485 5.87 9.65 35.69
CA GLN A 485 5.22 10.17 34.47
C GLN A 485 3.79 9.62 34.34
N ARG A 486 3.57 8.31 34.46
CA ARG A 486 2.22 7.73 34.36
C ARG A 486 1.29 8.17 35.48
N THR A 487 1.80 8.40 36.69
CA THR A 487 0.99 8.97 37.80
C THR A 487 0.75 10.47 37.62
N LYS A 488 1.69 11.23 37.05
CA LYS A 488 1.46 12.63 36.62
C LYS A 488 0.43 12.71 35.51
N GLU A 489 0.48 11.84 34.52
CA GLU A 489 -0.49 11.75 33.42
C GLU A 489 -1.86 11.34 33.94
N ARG A 490 -1.97 10.29 34.76
CA ARG A 490 -3.26 9.91 35.38
C ARG A 490 -3.82 11.01 36.27
N ARG A 491 -2.99 11.75 37.02
CA ARG A 491 -3.44 12.92 37.80
C ARG A 491 -3.86 14.08 36.90
N ARG A 492 -3.20 14.29 35.75
CA ARG A 492 -3.61 15.27 34.74
C ARG A 492 -4.93 14.87 34.09
N SER A 493 -5.07 13.65 33.59
CA SER A 493 -6.31 13.11 33.01
C SER A 493 -7.47 13.10 33.99
N ARG A 494 -7.23 12.79 35.27
CA ARG A 494 -8.27 12.85 36.31
C ARG A 494 -8.64 14.28 36.68
N ARG A 495 -7.69 15.23 36.64
CA ARG A 495 -7.96 16.67 36.80
C ARG A 495 -8.70 17.26 35.60
N THR A 496 -8.38 16.86 34.37
CA THR A 496 -9.12 17.29 33.18
C THR A 496 -10.52 16.69 33.17
N TRP A 497 -10.67 15.40 33.49
CA TRP A 497 -11.98 14.75 33.65
C TRP A 497 -12.85 15.44 34.72
N ILE A 498 -12.31 15.71 35.91
CA ILE A 498 -13.04 16.48 36.95
C ILE A 498 -13.40 17.90 36.46
N ARG A 499 -12.50 18.56 35.71
CA ARG A 499 -12.72 19.94 35.26
C ARG A 499 -13.71 20.05 34.10
N GLU A 500 -13.76 19.05 33.22
CA GLU A 500 -14.63 19.02 32.04
C GLU A 500 -16.01 18.40 32.36
N GLU A 501 -16.06 17.32 33.15
CA GLU A 501 -17.31 16.58 33.42
C GLU A 501 -18.01 16.99 34.72
N VAL A 502 -17.26 17.41 35.75
CA VAL A 502 -17.86 17.80 37.06
C VAL A 502 -18.03 19.31 37.19
N LEU A 503 -17.14 20.11 36.59
CA LEU A 503 -17.16 21.59 36.70
C LEU A 503 -17.61 22.32 35.43
N GLY A 504 -17.86 21.60 34.33
CA GLY A 504 -18.42 22.16 33.09
C GLY A 504 -17.54 23.19 32.35
N VAL A 505 -16.25 23.28 32.67
CA VAL A 505 -15.35 24.27 32.06
C VAL A 505 -14.68 23.68 30.82
N LYS A 506 -15.27 23.91 29.63
CA LYS A 506 -14.63 23.58 28.34
C LYS A 506 -13.47 24.54 28.05
N ARG A 507 -12.32 24.02 27.61
CA ARG A 507 -11.21 24.85 27.10
C ARG A 507 -11.60 25.46 25.76
N GLY A 508 -11.49 26.78 25.64
CA GLY A 508 -11.42 27.46 24.33
C GLY A 508 -10.12 27.10 23.59
N PRO A 509 -10.09 27.22 22.25
CA PRO A 509 -8.92 26.85 21.45
C PRO A 509 -7.70 27.68 21.84
N ALA A 510 -6.53 27.04 21.86
CA ALA A 510 -5.25 27.69 22.12
C ALA A 510 -4.97 28.76 21.03
N PRO A 511 -4.38 29.91 21.38
CA PRO A 511 -4.05 30.93 20.38
C PRO A 511 -2.91 30.43 19.49
N SER A 512 -3.09 30.61 18.18
CA SER A 512 -2.08 30.45 17.14
C SER A 512 -0.97 31.49 17.34
N GLU A 513 0.28 31.03 17.44
CA GLU A 513 1.46 31.88 17.32
C GLU A 513 1.62 32.30 15.85
N GLU A 514 1.21 33.53 15.51
CA GLU A 514 1.61 34.20 14.28
C GLU A 514 1.92 35.69 14.56
N SER A 515 3.06 36.10 14.01
CA SER A 515 3.53 37.46 13.68
C SER A 515 3.55 38.55 14.77
N GLY A 516 4.67 38.61 15.49
CA GLY A 516 5.16 39.81 16.19
C GLY A 516 6.18 40.56 15.32
N ASP A 517 5.78 41.76 14.93
CA ASP A 517 6.45 42.68 14.01
C ASP A 517 7.77 43.29 14.53
N SER A 518 8.63 43.59 13.55
CA SER A 518 9.67 44.63 13.49
C SER A 518 9.89 45.53 14.72
N VAL A 519 11.05 45.37 15.37
CA VAL A 519 11.65 46.39 16.24
C VAL A 519 12.57 47.27 15.39
N VAL A 520 12.15 48.52 15.19
CA VAL A 520 12.98 49.64 14.72
C VAL A 520 13.80 50.15 15.90
N ASP A 521 15.11 50.20 15.72
CA ASP A 521 16.10 50.74 16.67
C ASP A 521 16.33 52.24 16.40
N PRO A 522 16.23 53.15 17.40
CA PRO A 522 16.67 54.52 17.26
C PRO A 522 18.06 54.71 17.88
N GLY A 523 19.09 54.72 17.02
CA GLY A 523 20.29 55.54 17.20
C GLY A 523 21.45 54.98 18.03
N SER A 524 22.51 54.57 17.32
CA SER A 524 23.90 55.04 17.49
C SER A 524 24.78 54.52 16.36
#